data_AF-A0A932IUD5-F1
#
_entry.id   AF-A0A932IUD5-F1
#
_cell.length_a   1.000
_cell.length_b   1.000
_cell.length_c   1.000
_cell.angle_alpha   90.00
_cell.angle_beta   90.00
_cell.angle_gamma   90.00
#
_symmetry.space_group_name_H-M   'P 1'
#
loop_
_entity.id
_entity.type
_entity.pdbx_description
1 polymer ?
#
loop_
_entity_poly.entity_id
_entity_poly.type
_entity_poly.pdbx_seq_one_letter_code
_entity_poly.pdbx_strand_id
1 'polypeptide(L)'
;MGKMHVTPEVLRQTKAEMENYIVEANGLVEGYLNTHQDAMGAIWNGPAGTASMTTAQHLRSELIQTTDGLQGMAHGLGNAANLVEHHEEEQARAMSSFAGS
;
A
#
# COMPACT_ATOMS: atom_id res chain seq x y z
N MET A 1 6.80 -29.92 14.10
CA MET A 1 5.81 -28.93 13.67
C MET A 1 6.55 -27.81 12.97
N GLY A 2 6.35 -27.62 11.67
CA GLY A 2 7.03 -26.55 10.92
C GLY A 2 6.47 -25.21 11.37
N LYS A 3 7.34 -24.26 11.73
CA LYS A 3 6.96 -22.86 11.96
C LYS A 3 6.22 -22.37 10.71
N MET A 4 4.98 -21.95 10.87
CA MET A 4 4.30 -21.19 9.82
C MET A 4 5.20 -19.98 9.52
N HIS A 5 5.70 -19.88 8.28
CA HIS A 5 6.53 -18.74 7.86
C HIS A 5 5.72 -17.43 7.74
N VAL A 6 4.41 -17.53 7.90
CA VAL A 6 3.44 -16.45 7.82
C VAL A 6 2.75 -16.37 9.17
N THR A 7 3.08 -15.37 9.97
CA THR A 7 2.36 -15.06 11.22
C THR A 7 1.38 -13.90 10.96
N PRO A 8 0.34 -13.73 11.79
CA PRO A 8 -0.53 -12.56 11.70
C PRO A 8 0.28 -11.25 11.77
N GLU A 9 1.32 -11.23 12.61
CA GLU A 9 2.20 -10.07 12.79
C GLU A 9 2.94 -9.68 11.50
N VAL A 10 3.56 -10.65 10.80
CA VAL A 10 4.27 -10.37 9.53
C VAL A 10 3.30 -9.83 8.47
N LEU A 11 2.06 -10.33 8.44
CA LEU A 11 1.03 -9.85 7.51
C LEU A 11 0.58 -8.43 7.85
N ARG A 12 0.35 -8.11 9.14
CA ARG A 12 0.01 -6.76 9.57
C ARG A 12 1.16 -5.77 9.36
N GLN A 13 2.40 -6.20 9.59
CA GLN A 13 3.58 -5.37 9.32
C GLN A 13 3.69 -5.05 7.83
N THR A 14 3.62 -6.06 6.97
CA THR A 14 3.67 -5.86 5.50
C THR A 14 2.55 -4.91 5.04
N LYS A 15 1.35 -5.05 5.60
CA LYS A 15 0.23 -4.12 5.37
C LYS A 15 0.62 -2.68 5.73
N ALA A 16 1.15 -2.45 6.93
CA ALA A 16 1.51 -1.11 7.40
C ALA A 16 2.61 -0.48 6.54
N GLU A 17 3.59 -1.28 6.10
CA GLU A 17 4.63 -0.83 5.17
C GLU A 17 4.04 -0.40 3.83
N MET A 18 3.10 -1.17 3.27
CA MET A 18 2.37 -0.78 2.05
C MET A 18 1.59 0.52 2.20
N GLU A 19 0.87 0.68 3.31
CA GLU A 19 0.11 1.90 3.60
C GLU A 19 1.05 3.12 3.68
N ASN A 20 2.24 2.98 4.28
CA ASN A 20 3.25 4.04 4.32
C ASN A 20 3.77 4.40 2.92
N TYR A 21 4.11 3.41 2.08
CA TYR A 21 4.58 3.67 0.72
C TYR A 21 3.51 4.36 -0.14
N ILE A 22 2.23 4.06 0.06
CA ILE A 22 1.13 4.76 -0.62
C ILE A 22 1.12 6.25 -0.25
N VAL A 23 1.27 6.57 1.04
CA VAL A 23 1.31 7.96 1.51
C VAL A 23 2.52 8.70 0.93
N GLU A 24 3.70 8.07 0.95
CA GLU A 24 4.94 8.65 0.41
C GLU A 24 4.81 8.94 -1.09
N ALA A 25 4.33 7.96 -1.87
CA ALA A 25 4.22 8.10 -3.32
C ALA A 25 3.22 9.21 -3.71
N ASN A 26 2.09 9.30 -3.02
CA ASN A 26 1.13 10.39 -3.20
C ASN A 26 1.76 11.76 -2.91
N GLY A 27 2.56 11.86 -1.84
CA GLY A 27 3.30 13.07 -1.51
C GLY A 27 4.28 13.49 -2.62
N LEU A 28 4.99 12.55 -3.23
CA LEU A 28 5.93 12.83 -4.33
C LEU A 28 5.22 13.39 -5.57
N VAL A 29 4.09 12.80 -5.96
CA VAL A 29 3.34 13.26 -7.14
C VAL A 29 2.70 14.63 -6.90
N GLU A 30 2.07 14.85 -5.75
CA GLU A 30 1.49 16.16 -5.43
C GLU A 30 2.58 17.24 -5.33
N GLY A 31 3.74 16.91 -4.75
CA GLY A 31 4.91 17.81 -4.73
C GLY A 31 5.44 18.16 -6.13
N TYR A 32 5.52 17.17 -7.02
CA TYR A 32 5.93 17.36 -8.41
C TYR A 32 4.94 18.26 -9.18
N LEU A 33 3.63 18.02 -9.01
CA LEU A 33 2.57 18.81 -9.65
C LEU A 33 2.56 20.26 -9.18
N ASN A 34 2.69 20.50 -7.87
CA ASN A 34 2.73 21.85 -7.32
C ASN A 34 3.94 22.62 -7.85
N THR A 35 5.12 21.97 -7.89
CA THR A 35 6.34 22.57 -8.45
C THR A 35 6.14 22.97 -9.92
N HIS A 36 5.43 22.15 -10.70
CA HIS A 36 5.15 22.46 -12.11
C HIS A 36 4.10 23.55 -12.27
N GLN A 37 3.03 23.57 -11.47
CA GLN A 37 2.03 24.64 -11.49
C GLN A 37 2.66 26.00 -11.17
N ASP A 38 3.50 26.06 -10.13
CA ASP A 38 4.19 27.28 -9.72
C ASP A 38 5.20 27.75 -10.80
N ALA A 39 5.94 26.82 -11.42
CA ALA A 39 6.89 27.13 -12.48
C ALA A 39 6.23 27.56 -13.81
N MET A 40 5.04 27.03 -14.11
CA MET A 40 4.27 27.36 -15.33
C MET A 40 3.75 28.79 -15.31
N GLY A 41 3.44 29.34 -14.13
CA GLY A 41 3.03 30.75 -14.00
C GLY A 41 4.14 31.76 -14.33
N ALA A 42 5.42 31.35 -14.26
CA ALA A 42 6.55 32.27 -14.31
C ALA A 42 7.54 32.06 -15.47
N ILE A 43 7.76 30.82 -15.95
CA ILE A 43 8.94 30.50 -16.80
C ILE A 43 8.59 29.65 -18.05
N TRP A 44 7.54 28.81 -18.03
CA TRP A 44 7.34 27.74 -19.02
C TRP A 44 6.18 27.96 -20.02
N ASN A 45 6.01 29.18 -20.54
CA ASN A 45 5.04 29.43 -21.62
C ASN A 45 5.55 28.85 -22.96
N GLY A 46 4.92 27.78 -23.46
CA GLY A 46 5.20 27.20 -24.78
C GLY A 46 5.03 25.67 -24.84
N PRO A 47 5.31 25.04 -26.00
CA PRO A 47 5.12 23.59 -26.21
C PRO A 47 5.84 22.70 -25.20
N ALA A 48 6.99 23.14 -24.67
CA ALA A 48 7.73 22.42 -23.63
C ALA A 48 7.00 22.40 -22.27
N GLY A 49 6.36 23.50 -21.88
CA GLY A 49 5.52 23.54 -20.67
C GLY A 49 4.29 22.65 -20.79
N THR A 50 3.63 22.66 -21.96
CA THR A 50 2.52 21.75 -22.25
C THR A 50 2.94 20.28 -22.16
N ALA A 51 4.08 19.92 -22.77
CA ALA A 51 4.59 18.55 -22.71
C ALA A 51 4.90 18.12 -21.27
N SER A 52 5.55 18.98 -20.48
CA SER A 52 5.86 18.70 -19.07
C SER A 52 4.59 18.47 -18.24
N MET A 53 3.55 19.28 -18.45
CA MET A 53 2.26 19.10 -17.79
C MET A 53 1.57 17.80 -18.18
N THR A 54 1.61 17.42 -19.46
CA THR A 54 1.07 16.14 -19.92
C THR A 54 1.79 14.98 -19.24
N THR A 55 3.13 15.01 -19.15
CA THR A 55 3.90 13.99 -18.41
C THR A 55 3.52 13.95 -16.93
N ALA A 56 3.37 15.11 -16.30
CA ALA A 56 2.97 15.20 -14.88
C ALA A 56 1.59 14.58 -14.62
N GLN A 57 0.63 14.88 -15.48
CA GLN A 57 -0.71 14.29 -15.41
C GLN A 57 -0.69 12.79 -15.65
N HIS A 58 0.16 12.31 -16.57
CA HIS A 58 0.31 10.88 -16.83
C HIS A 58 0.88 10.14 -15.61
N LEU A 59 1.96 10.66 -15.01
CA LEU A 59 2.54 10.12 -13.78
C LEU A 59 1.51 10.06 -12.64
N ARG A 60 0.68 11.10 -12.51
CA ARG A 60 -0.41 11.11 -11.53
C ARG A 60 -1.40 9.97 -11.77
N SER A 61 -1.81 9.76 -13.02
CA SER A 61 -2.74 8.68 -13.37
C SER A 61 -2.16 7.30 -13.07
N GLU A 62 -0.90 7.06 -13.44
CA GLU A 62 -0.23 5.79 -13.16
C GLU A 62 -0.09 5.55 -11.66
N LEU A 63 0.22 6.60 -10.89
CA LEU A 63 0.32 6.49 -9.44
C LEU A 63 -1.02 6.12 -8.82
N ILE A 64 -2.11 6.80 -9.18
CA ILE A 64 -3.46 6.51 -8.64
C ILE A 64 -3.81 5.04 -8.88
N GLN A 65 -3.61 4.54 -10.09
CA GLN A 65 -3.86 3.13 -10.42
C GLN A 65 -3.02 2.17 -9.57
N THR A 66 -1.75 2.52 -9.35
CA THR A 66 -0.83 1.72 -8.53
C THR A 66 -1.26 1.72 -7.06
N THR A 67 -1.62 2.89 -6.52
CA THR A 67 -2.05 3.01 -5.12
C THR A 67 -3.37 2.28 -4.86
N ASP A 68 -4.30 2.27 -5.81
CA ASP A 68 -5.55 1.49 -5.70
C ASP A 68 -5.25 -0.01 -5.58
N GLY A 69 -4.32 -0.52 -6.40
CA GLY A 69 -3.86 -1.90 -6.33
C GLY A 69 -3.18 -2.22 -4.99
N LEU A 70 -2.32 -1.34 -4.50
CA LEU A 70 -1.65 -1.48 -3.20
C LEU A 70 -2.64 -1.45 -2.04
N GLN A 71 -3.67 -0.61 -2.08
CA GLN A 71 -4.74 -0.59 -1.08
C GLN A 71 -5.51 -1.91 -1.05
N GLY A 72 -5.82 -2.47 -2.23
CA GLY A 72 -6.41 -3.80 -2.34
C GLY A 72 -5.54 -4.88 -1.71
N MET A 73 -4.23 -4.81 -1.94
CA MET A 73 -3.26 -5.74 -1.37
C MET A 73 -3.15 -5.60 0.16
N ALA A 74 -3.06 -4.38 0.67
CA ALA A 74 -3.04 -4.07 2.11
C ALA A 74 -4.30 -4.61 2.82
N HIS A 75 -5.47 -4.47 2.20
CA HIS A 75 -6.71 -5.06 2.71
C HIS A 75 -6.63 -6.60 2.71
N GLY A 76 -6.18 -7.21 1.61
CA GLY A 76 -5.98 -8.66 1.51
C GLY A 76 -5.06 -9.22 2.60
N LEU A 77 -3.95 -8.53 2.88
CA LEU A 77 -3.01 -8.88 3.96
C LEU A 77 -3.68 -8.81 5.34
N GLY A 78 -4.50 -7.79 5.59
CA GLY A 78 -5.28 -7.67 6.83
C GLY A 78 -6.25 -8.84 7.02
N ASN A 79 -6.96 -9.23 5.95
CA ASN A 79 -7.87 -10.37 5.98
C ASN A 79 -7.12 -11.69 6.22
N ALA A 80 -5.98 -11.88 5.58
CA ALA A 80 -5.12 -13.03 5.79
C ALA A 80 -4.60 -13.09 7.24
N ALA A 81 -4.23 -11.95 7.83
CA ALA A 81 -3.78 -11.91 9.23
C ALA A 81 -4.87 -12.40 10.19
N ASN A 82 -6.11 -11.94 10.01
CA ASN A 82 -7.24 -12.37 10.83
C ASN A 82 -7.54 -13.87 10.64
N LEU A 83 -7.42 -14.38 9.40
CA LEU A 83 -7.61 -15.81 9.13
C LEU A 83 -6.56 -16.67 9.84
N VAL A 84 -5.28 -16.27 9.80
CA VAL A 84 -4.21 -17.00 10.48
C VAL A 84 -4.41 -16.96 12.00
N GLU A 85 -4.78 -15.81 12.56
CA GLU A 85 -5.06 -15.65 13.99
C GLU A 85 -6.21 -16.56 14.45
N HIS A 86 -7.32 -16.58 13.72
CA HIS A 86 -8.42 -17.50 14.01
C HIS A 86 -8.01 -18.97 13.92
N HIS A 87 -7.20 -19.34 12.90
CA HIS A 87 -6.70 -20.69 12.76
C HIS A 87 -5.83 -21.11 13.96
N GLU A 88 -4.96 -20.23 14.45
CA GLU A 88 -4.13 -20.48 15.63
C GLU A 88 -4.97 -20.62 16.91
N GLU A 89 -6.00 -19.79 17.09
CA GLU A 89 -6.95 -19.90 18.21
C GLU A 89 -7.72 -21.24 18.19
N GLU A 90 -8.20 -21.66 17.03
CA GLU A 90 -8.92 -22.93 16.86
C GLU A 90 -8.01 -24.12 17.19
N GLN A 91 -6.76 -24.10 16.70
CA GLN A 91 -5.78 -25.12 17.05
C GLN A 91 -5.50 -25.16 18.56
N ALA A 92 -5.34 -24.01 19.21
CA ALA A 92 -5.12 -23.93 20.64
C ALA A 92 -6.31 -24.50 21.44
N ARG A 93 -7.55 -24.19 21.04
CA ARG A 93 -8.77 -24.76 21.64
C ARG A 93 -8.84 -26.27 21.46
N ALA A 94 -8.58 -26.78 20.26
CA ALA A 94 -8.60 -28.22 19.97
C ALA A 94 -7.55 -28.98 20.78
N MET A 95 -6.34 -28.44 20.90
CA MET A 95 -5.27 -29.03 21.71
C MET A 95 -5.60 -29.04 23.20
N SER A 96 -6.18 -27.96 23.71
CA SER A 96 -6.66 -27.88 25.10
C SER A 96 -7.76 -28.92 25.38
N SER A 97 -8.69 -29.10 24.44
CA SER A 97 -9.74 -30.12 24.54
C SER A 97 -9.18 -31.55 24.53
N PHE A 98 -8.14 -31.82 23.75
CA PHE A 98 -7.50 -33.14 23.69
C PHE A 98 -6.63 -33.45 24.91
N ALA A 99 -5.92 -32.45 25.45
CA ALA A 99 -5.08 -32.64 26.64
C ALA A 99 -5.90 -32.78 27.94
N GLY A 100 -7.16 -32.35 27.94
CA GLY A 100 -8.10 -32.51 29.05
C GLY A 100 -8.97 -33.77 29.01
N SER A 101 -8.87 -34.60 27.95
CA SER A 101 -9.55 -35.89 27.78
C SER A 101 -8.61 -37.06 28.02
#